data_AF-K2KNM6-F1
#
_entry.id   AF-K2KNM6-F1
#
_cell.length_a   1.000
_cell.length_b   1.000
_cell.length_c   1.000
_cell.angle_alpha   90.00
_cell.angle_beta   90.00
_cell.angle_gamma   90.00
#
_symmetry.space_group_name_H-M   'P 1'
#
loop_
_entity.id
_entity.type
_entity.pdbx_description
1 polymer ?
#
loop_
_entity_poly.entity_id
_entity_poly.type
_entity_poly.pdbx_seq_one_letter_code
_entity_poly.pdbx_strand_id
1 'polypeptide(L)' 'MLETPFTLPSFKGEQISLFSLDFKAQFTSKNLKYPLKNLRLKTLFSGSLNEATDHFFSLNSTPKSVVLVYQKFL' A
#
# COMPACT_ATOMS: atom_id res chain seq x y z
N MET A 1 11.54 1.87 -3.05
CA MET A 1 10.41 1.64 -3.99
C MET A 1 10.36 0.16 -4.30
N LEU A 2 9.18 -0.39 -4.53
CA LEU A 2 8.93 -1.82 -4.73
C LEU A 2 8.02 -2.03 -5.94
N GLU A 3 8.25 -3.08 -6.73
CA GLU A 3 7.31 -3.53 -7.77
C GLU A 3 6.26 -4.45 -7.16
N THR A 4 4.99 -4.26 -7.52
CA THR A 4 3.91 -5.18 -7.13
C THR A 4 3.93 -6.49 -7.95
N PRO A 5 3.55 -7.64 -7.38
CA PRO A 5 3.09 -7.81 -6.00
C PRO A 5 4.26 -7.89 -5.01
N PHE A 6 4.04 -7.38 -3.80
CA PHE A 6 4.99 -7.53 -2.69
C PHE A 6 4.28 -7.76 -1.36
N THR A 7 5.04 -8.31 -0.42
CA THR A 7 4.67 -8.47 1.00
C THR A 7 5.80 -7.89 1.84
N LEU A 8 5.47 -7.07 2.83
CA LEU A 8 6.43 -6.47 3.75
C LEU A 8 6.07 -6.81 5.20
N PRO A 9 7.08 -7.00 6.07
CA PRO A 9 6.85 -7.12 7.50
C PRO A 9 6.30 -5.80 8.05
N SER A 10 5.43 -5.90 9.06
CA SER A 10 4.86 -4.78 9.79
C SER A 10 4.53 -5.18 11.22
N PHE A 11 3.93 -4.29 11.98
CA PHE A 11 3.28 -4.63 13.24
C PHE A 11 1.93 -3.94 13.36
N LYS A 12 1.03 -4.51 14.15
CA LYS A 12 -0.32 -3.97 14.34
C LYS A 12 -0.24 -2.53 14.88
N GLY A 13 -0.89 -1.60 14.19
CA GLY A 13 -0.88 -0.17 14.50
C GLY A 13 0.19 0.65 13.77
N GLU A 14 1.12 0.01 13.05
CA GLU A 14 2.15 0.72 12.28
C GLU A 14 1.53 1.59 11.18
N GLN A 15 1.99 2.84 11.05
CA GLN A 15 1.49 3.74 10.01
C GLN A 15 2.18 3.45 8.68
N ILE A 16 1.36 3.17 7.66
CA ILE A 16 1.78 2.81 6.31
C ILE A 16 1.23 3.84 5.33
N SER A 17 2.11 4.42 4.49
CA SER A 17 1.69 5.25 3.36
C SER A 17 2.18 4.67 2.05
N LEU A 18 1.28 4.56 1.08
CA LEU A 18 1.52 4.00 -0.25
C LEU A 18 1.37 5.09 -1.30
N PHE A 19 2.42 5.30 -2.09
CA PHE A 19 2.45 6.30 -3.15
C PHE A 19 2.79 5.62 -4.49
N SER A 20 2.05 5.95 -5.54
CA SER A 20 2.36 5.54 -6.91
C SER A 20 2.11 6.68 -7.88
N LEU A 21 2.93 6.73 -8.94
CA LEU A 21 2.75 7.64 -10.07
C LEU A 21 1.94 6.98 -11.20
N ASP A 22 1.57 5.71 -11.07
CA ASP A 22 0.70 5.03 -12.01
C ASP A 22 -0.77 5.21 -11.61
N PHE A 23 -1.37 6.27 -12.13
CA PHE A 23 -2.77 6.59 -11.88
C PHE A 23 -3.76 5.67 -12.60
N LYS A 24 -3.30 4.73 -13.42
CA LYS A 24 -4.13 3.73 -14.12
C LYS A 24 -4.17 2.40 -13.38
N ALA A 25 -3.11 2.05 -12.65
CA ALA A 25 -3.04 0.85 -11.84
C ALA A 25 -4.15 0.78 -10.79
N GLN A 26 -4.76 -0.40 -10.68
CA GLN A 26 -5.73 -0.74 -9.65
C GLN A 26 -5.02 -1.56 -8.59
N PHE A 27 -5.06 -1.08 -7.35
CA PHE A 27 -4.36 -1.68 -6.22
C PHE A 27 -5.31 -2.45 -5.31
N THR A 28 -4.87 -3.62 -4.84
CA THR A 28 -5.54 -4.38 -3.79
C THR A 28 -4.57 -4.71 -2.68
N SER A 29 -4.96 -4.45 -1.43
CA SER A 29 -4.12 -4.67 -0.25
C SER A 29 -4.70 -5.71 0.70
N LYS A 30 -3.84 -6.37 1.47
CA LYS A 30 -4.23 -7.18 2.64
C LYS A 30 -3.58 -6.65 3.91
N ASN A 31 -4.25 -6.85 5.04
CA ASN A 31 -3.80 -6.50 6.38
C ASN A 31 -3.51 -5.00 6.59
N LEU A 32 -4.26 -4.15 5.89
CA LEU A 32 -4.33 -2.71 6.12
C LEU A 32 -5.73 -2.35 6.61
N LYS A 33 -5.81 -1.44 7.59
CA LYS A 33 -7.05 -0.99 8.23
C LYS A 33 -8.01 -0.35 7.24
N TYR A 34 -7.47 0.38 6.26
CA TYR A 34 -8.22 0.90 5.12
C TYR A 34 -7.85 0.08 3.87
N PRO A 35 -8.56 -1.02 3.57
CA PRO A 35 -8.19 -1.91 2.48
C PRO A 35 -8.41 -1.25 1.12
N LEU A 36 -7.38 -1.32 0.27
CA LEU A 36 -7.51 -1.06 -1.15
C LEU A 36 -8.20 -2.25 -1.81
N LYS A 37 -9.28 -2.02 -2.55
CA LYS A 37 -10.06 -3.05 -3.27
C LYS A 37 -10.19 -2.64 -4.73
N ASN A 38 -9.25 -3.08 -5.56
CA ASN A 38 -9.11 -2.65 -6.96
C ASN A 38 -9.15 -1.12 -7.10
N LEU A 39 -8.54 -0.42 -6.14
CA LEU A 39 -8.64 1.03 -6.04
C LEU A 39 -7.58 1.70 -6.91
N ARG A 40 -8.00 2.68 -7.71
CA ARG A 40 -7.07 3.60 -8.37
C ARG A 40 -6.72 4.73 -7.42
N LEU A 41 -5.43 4.94 -7.17
CA LEU A 41 -4.94 6.11 -6.44
C LEU A 41 -5.08 7.32 -7.38
N LYS A 42 -6.13 8.14 -7.21
CA LYS A 42 -6.41 9.28 -8.11
C LYS A 42 -5.46 10.46 -7.88
N THR A 43 -4.86 10.53 -6.70
CA THR A 43 -3.85 11.51 -6.33
C THR A 43 -2.69 10.79 -5.65
N LEU A 44 -1.52 11.45 -5.62
CA LEU A 44 -0.32 10.88 -5.00
C LEU A 44 -0.57 10.44 -3.55
N PHE A 45 -1.32 11.24 -2.78
CA PHE A 45 -1.57 11.02 -1.35
C PHE A 45 -2.80 10.14 -1.04
N SER A 46 -3.50 9.63 -2.05
CA SER A 46 -4.73 8.82 -1.85
C SER A 46 -4.50 7.53 -1.05
N GLY A 47 -3.27 7.02 -0.99
CA GLY A 47 -2.89 5.83 -0.22
C GLY A 47 -2.14 6.11 1.08
N SER A 48 -2.14 7.37 1.55
CA SER A 48 -1.43 7.79 2.77
C SER A 48 -2.23 7.53 4.05
N LEU A 49 -1.54 7.56 5.19
CA LEU A 49 -2.12 7.43 6.55
C LEU A 49 -2.94 6.15 6.76
N ASN A 50 -2.51 5.05 6.15
CA ASN A 50 -3.05 3.73 6.45
C ASN A 50 -2.38 3.13 7.68
N GLU A 51 -2.93 2.03 8.18
CA GLU A 51 -2.46 1.38 9.40
C GLU A 51 -2.40 -0.13 9.19
N ALA A 52 -1.28 -0.77 9.52
CA ALA A 52 -1.15 -2.22 9.46
C ALA A 52 -1.98 -2.88 10.57
N THR A 53 -2.67 -3.96 10.23
CA THR A 53 -3.52 -4.69 11.19
C THR A 53 -2.88 -5.97 11.72
N ASP A 54 -1.71 -6.33 11.21
CA ASP A 54 -1.04 -7.62 11.43
C ASP A 54 0.49 -7.48 11.32
N HIS A 55 1.21 -8.59 11.48
CA HIS A 55 2.68 -8.70 11.40
C HIS A 55 3.24 -8.55 9.97
N PHE A 56 2.36 -8.42 8.98
CA PHE A 56 2.73 -8.11 7.60
C PHE A 56 1.56 -7.45 6.89
N PHE A 57 1.86 -6.75 5.80
CA PHE A 57 0.88 -6.34 4.81
C PHE A 57 1.34 -6.70 3.40
N SER A 58 0.40 -6.77 2.46
CA SER A 58 0.73 -7.02 1.06
C SER A 58 -0.04 -6.11 0.13
N LEU A 59 0.55 -5.88 -1.04
CA LEU A 59 -0.01 -5.05 -2.09
C LEU A 59 0.17 -5.74 -3.43
N ASN A 60 -0.92 -5.82 -4.21
CA ASN A 60 -0.89 -6.17 -5.61
C ASN A 60 -1.41 -5.01 -6.46
N SER A 61 -1.10 -5.03 -7.75
CA SER A 61 -1.77 -4.15 -8.70
C SER A 61 -1.97 -4.79 -10.06
N THR A 62 -2.90 -4.24 -10.84
CA THR A 62 -3.08 -4.54 -12.25
C THR A 62 -3.21 -3.24 -13.06
N PRO A 63 -2.34 -2.98 -14.06
CA PRO A 63 -1.10 -3.71 -14.34
C PRO A 63 -0.10 -3.63 -13.16
N LYS A 64 1.01 -4.36 -13.26
CA LYS A 64 2.12 -4.21 -12.30
C LYS A 64 2.57 -2.75 -12.25
N SER A 65 2.86 -2.27 -11.05
CA SER A 65 3.28 -0.89 -10.84
C SER A 65 4.40 -0.80 -9.79
N VAL A 66 5.12 0.33 -9.82
CA VAL A 66 6.11 0.67 -8.82
C VAL A 66 5.47 1.55 -7.75
N VAL A 67 5.70 1.19 -6.49
CA VAL A 67 5.13 1.85 -5.31
C VAL A 67 6.24 2.29 -4.39
N LEU A 68 6.17 3.54 -3.92
CA LEU A 68 6.94 4.00 -2.78
C LEU A 68 6.14 3.70 -1.52
N VAL A 69 6.76 2.98 -0.60
CA VAL A 69 6.18 2.63 0.70
C VAL A 69 6.92 3.42 1.77
N TYR A 70 6.17 4.08 2.64
CA TYR A 70 6.67 4.68 3.87
C TYR A 70 6.08 3.94 5.07
N GLN A 71 6.95 3.35 5.90
CA GLN A 71 6.61 2.71 7.17
C GLN A 71 7.14 3.60 8.29
N LYS A 72 6.25 4.14 9.14
CA LYS A 72 6.66 4.96 10.27
C LYS A 72 7.13 4.06 11.41
N PHE A 73 8.42 4.08 11.68
CA PHE A 73 8.98 3.47 12.90
C PHE A 73 8.60 4.32 14.13
N LEU A 74 8.28 3.64 15.25
CA LEU A 74 8.06 4.27 16.55
C LEU A 74 9.39 4.56 17.26
#